data_AF-A0A5S4Y8H8-F1
#
_entry.id   AF-A0A5S4Y8H8-F1
#
_cell.length_a   1.000
_cell.length_b   1.000
_cell.length_c   1.000
_cell.angle_alpha   90.00
_cell.angle_beta   90.00
_cell.angle_gamma   90.00
#
_symmetry.space_group_name_H-M   'P 1'
#
loop_
_entity.id
_entity.type
_entity.pdbx_description
1 polymer ?
#
loop_
_entity_poly.entity_id
_entity_poly.type
_entity_poly.pdbx_seq_one_letter_code
_entity_poly.pdbx_strand_id
1 'polypeptide(L)'
;MIPIPTGVRVWLATGHTDMRCGFPSLALRVQEVLKRDAMGGGLFCFRGKRSDLVKMIWHDGQGACLFTKRLERGKFIWPSVAGESVTISPA
;
A
#
# COMPACT_ATOMS: atom_id res chain seq x y z
N MET A 1 -14.04 14.83 -2.31
CA MET A 1 -13.02 14.05 -1.56
C MET A 1 -13.22 12.60 -1.94
N ILE A 2 -12.18 11.86 -2.32
CA ILE A 2 -12.29 10.41 -2.58
C ILE A 2 -12.28 9.72 -1.21
N PRO A 3 -13.39 9.12 -0.76
CA PRO A 3 -13.46 8.55 0.59
C PRO A 3 -12.64 7.27 0.66
N ILE A 4 -12.00 7.06 1.81
CA ILE A 4 -11.50 5.75 2.21
C ILE A 4 -12.58 5.14 3.10
N PRO A 5 -13.12 3.94 2.77
CA PRO A 5 -14.16 3.32 3.59
C PRO A 5 -13.75 3.16 5.04
N THR A 6 -14.67 3.45 5.97
CA THR A 6 -14.47 3.20 7.40
C THR A 6 -14.34 1.70 7.67
N GLY A 7 -13.41 1.29 8.53
CA GLY A 7 -13.17 -0.12 8.83
C GLY A 7 -12.39 -0.87 7.74
N VAL A 8 -11.81 -0.15 6.77
CA VAL A 8 -10.96 -0.77 5.74
C VAL A 8 -9.78 -1.52 6.37
N ARG A 9 -9.51 -2.73 5.86
CA ARG A 9 -8.27 -3.43 6.19
C ARG A 9 -7.10 -2.83 5.43
N VAL A 10 -6.12 -2.36 6.19
CA VAL A 10 -4.88 -1.79 5.66
C VAL A 10 -3.81 -2.87 5.60
N TRP A 11 -3.20 -3.01 4.42
CA TRP A 11 -2.13 -3.96 4.16
C TRP A 11 -0.85 -3.21 3.84
N LEU A 12 0.24 -3.53 4.53
CA LEU A 12 1.56 -3.01 4.21
C LEU A 12 2.34 -4.06 3.42
N ALA A 13 2.71 -3.75 2.18
CA ALA A 13 3.65 -4.60 1.45
C ALA A 13 5.03 -4.51 2.10
N THR A 14 5.56 -5.61 2.61
CA THR A 14 6.89 -5.67 3.23
C THR A 14 7.99 -5.53 2.17
N GLY A 15 9.16 -5.05 2.60
CA GLY A 15 10.30 -4.82 1.71
C GLY A 15 10.24 -3.50 0.93
N HIS A 16 10.63 -3.55 -0.34
CA HIS A 16 10.75 -2.38 -1.21
C HIS A 16 9.96 -2.58 -2.51
N THR A 17 9.26 -1.53 -2.93
CA THR A 17 8.50 -1.50 -4.17
C THR A 17 9.12 -0.52 -5.16
N ASP A 18 9.09 -0.84 -6.44
CA ASP A 18 9.41 0.12 -7.50
C ASP A 18 8.31 1.17 -7.56
N MET A 19 8.65 2.39 -7.17
CA MET A 19 7.67 3.48 -7.06
C MET A 19 7.36 4.15 -8.39
N ARG A 20 7.94 3.69 -9.51
CA ARG A 20 7.51 4.07 -10.87
C ARG A 20 6.20 3.39 -11.27
N CYS A 21 5.83 2.29 -10.61
CA CYS A 21 4.60 1.57 -10.86
C CYS A 21 3.35 2.44 -10.58
N GLY A 22 2.41 2.42 -11.54
CA GLY A 22 1.06 2.95 -11.36
C GLY A 22 0.12 1.92 -10.75
N PHE A 23 -1.18 2.24 -10.67
CA PHE A 23 -2.18 1.37 -10.06
C PHE A 23 -2.19 -0.06 -10.64
N PRO A 24 -2.22 -0.31 -11.97
CA PRO A 24 -2.31 -1.67 -12.50
C PRO A 24 -1.14 -2.56 -12.06
N SER A 25 0.09 -2.05 -12.12
CA SER A 25 1.28 -2.81 -11.71
C SER A 25 1.32 -3.05 -10.20
N LEU A 26 0.84 -2.10 -9.39
CA LEU A 26 0.75 -2.28 -7.95
C LEU A 26 -0.37 -3.26 -7.57
N ALA A 27 -1.51 -3.22 -8.25
CA ALA A 27 -2.61 -4.16 -8.07
C ALA A 27 -2.19 -5.59 -8.44
N LEU A 28 -1.45 -5.76 -9.53
CA LEU A 28 -0.84 -7.05 -9.87
C LEU A 28 0.05 -7.56 -8.73
N ARG A 29 0.84 -6.68 -8.12
CA ARG A 29 1.69 -7.05 -6.98
C ARG A 29 0.88 -7.46 -5.74
N VAL A 30 -0.27 -6.83 -5.49
CA VAL A 30 -1.20 -7.27 -4.44
C VAL A 30 -1.67 -8.70 -4.71
N GLN A 31 -2.04 -9.00 -5.95
CA GLN A 31 -2.53 -10.34 -6.32
C GLN A 31 -1.41 -11.38 -6.29
N GLU A 32 -0.25 -11.09 -6.86
CA GLU A 32 0.82 -12.08 -7.03
C GLU A 32 1.67 -12.28 -5.76
N VAL A 33 1.95 -11.20 -5.02
CA VAL A 33 2.84 -11.24 -3.86
C VAL A 33 2.04 -11.35 -2.56
N LEU A 34 1.04 -10.49 -2.38
CA LEU A 34 0.24 -10.51 -1.15
C LEU A 34 -0.87 -11.56 -1.16
N LYS A 35 -1.15 -12.17 -2.32
CA LYS A 35 -2.24 -13.14 -2.53
C LYS A 35 -3.59 -12.59 -2.05
N ARG A 36 -3.86 -11.31 -2.32
CA ARG A 36 -5.10 -10.62 -1.97
C ARG A 36 -5.81 -10.09 -3.21
N ASP A 37 -7.11 -9.85 -3.06
CA ASP A 37 -7.90 -9.14 -4.05
C ASP A 37 -7.64 -7.63 -3.94
N ALA A 38 -7.03 -7.05 -4.98
CA ALA A 38 -6.78 -5.62 -5.08
C ALA A 38 -8.06 -4.79 -5.26
N MET A 39 -9.15 -5.39 -5.74
CA MET A 39 -10.44 -4.74 -5.96
C MET A 39 -11.40 -4.91 -4.77
N GLY A 40 -11.08 -5.81 -3.84
CA GLY A 40 -11.94 -6.24 -2.73
C GLY A 40 -12.06 -5.26 -1.55
N GLY A 41 -11.94 -3.96 -1.82
CA GLY A 41 -12.13 -2.89 -0.82
C GLY A 41 -11.02 -2.77 0.24
N GLY A 42 -9.85 -3.39 0.02
CA GLY A 42 -8.67 -3.20 0.87
C GLY A 42 -7.85 -1.95 0.50
N LEU A 43 -7.13 -1.40 1.47
CA LEU A 43 -6.12 -0.35 1.25
C LEU A 43 -4.73 -0.97 1.28
N PHE A 44 -3.99 -0.89 0.18
CA PHE A 44 -2.67 -1.51 0.06
C PHE A 44 -1.59 -0.44 -0.04
N CYS A 45 -0.64 -0.45 0.90
CA CYS A 45 0.41 0.54 1.03
C CYS A 45 1.76 -0.05 0.64
N PHE A 46 2.52 0.72 -0.14
CA PHE A 46 3.84 0.38 -0.64
C PHE A 46 4.82 1.47 -0.29
N ARG A 47 6.05 1.07 0.05
CA ARG A 47 7.15 1.98 0.33
C ARG A 47 8.31 1.74 -0.63
N GLY A 48 8.90 2.83 -1.11
CA GLY A 48 10.11 2.79 -1.93
C GLY A 48 11.38 2.46 -1.13
N LYS A 49 12.45 2.09 -1.83
CA LYS A 49 13.77 1.81 -1.21
C LYS A 49 14.33 2.97 -0.38
N ARG A 50 14.16 4.20 -0.86
CA ARG A 50 14.61 5.43 -0.17
C ARG A 50 13.81 5.75 1.10
N SER A 51 12.66 5.09 1.29
CA SER A 51 11.77 5.25 2.45
C SER A 51 11.20 6.66 2.66
N ASP A 52 11.34 7.55 1.70
CA ASP A 52 10.78 8.92 1.68
C ASP A 52 9.44 9.00 0.93
N LEU A 53 9.05 7.92 0.25
CA LEU A 53 7.88 7.84 -0.62
C LEU A 53 7.02 6.63 -0.29
N VAL A 54 5.72 6.89 -0.12
CA VAL A 54 4.67 5.87 0.01
C VAL A 54 3.62 6.06 -1.08
N LYS A 55 3.13 4.94 -1.61
CA LYS A 55 1.96 4.86 -2.47
C LYS A 55 0.91 4.00 -1.81
N MET A 56 -0.36 4.39 -1.91
CA MET A 56 -1.50 3.62 -1.44
C MET A 56 -2.47 3.42 -2.60
N ILE A 57 -2.94 2.18 -2.77
CA ILE A 57 -3.99 1.87 -3.74
C ILE A 57 -5.21 1.29 -3.05
N TRP A 58 -6.38 1.64 -3.56
CA TRP A 58 -7.66 1.01 -3.22
C TRP A 58 -8.62 1.17 -4.41
N HIS A 59 -9.62 0.31 -4.48
CA HIS A 59 -10.76 0.50 -5.36
C HIS A 59 -11.90 1.09 -4.51
N ASP A 60 -12.47 2.23 -4.90
CA ASP A 60 -13.54 2.91 -4.14
C ASP A 60 -14.95 2.38 -4.46
N GLY A 61 -15.02 1.34 -5.30
CA GLY A 61 -16.27 0.77 -5.81
C GLY A 61 -16.67 1.33 -7.17
N GLN A 62 -16.12 2.47 -7.59
CA GLN A 62 -16.36 3.08 -8.90
C GLN A 62 -15.09 3.13 -9.75
N GLY A 63 -13.92 3.20 -9.13
CA GLY A 63 -12.65 3.26 -9.83
C GLY A 63 -11.43 2.96 -8.99
N ALA A 64 -10.32 2.88 -9.72
CA ALA A 64 -8.98 2.69 -9.18
C ALA A 64 -8.44 4.00 -8.59
N CYS A 65 -8.12 3.99 -7.30
CA CYS A 65 -7.53 5.12 -6.61
C CYS A 65 -6.06 4.87 -6.30
N LEU A 66 -5.21 5.88 -6.58
CA LEU A 66 -3.79 5.89 -6.22
C LEU A 66 -3.47 7.19 -5.50
N PHE A 67 -3.02 7.07 -4.25
CA PHE A 67 -2.47 8.18 -3.49
C PHE A 67 -0.95 8.07 -3.39
N THR A 68 -0.26 9.19 -3.46
CA THR A 68 1.20 9.26 -3.31
C THR A 68 1.55 10.32 -2.28
N LYS A 69 2.38 9.97 -1.28
CA LYS A 69 2.95 10.91 -0.32
C LYS A 69 4.46 10.80 -0.29
N ARG A 70 5.12 11.93 -0.54
CA ARG A 70 6.55 12.14 -0.36
C ARG A 70 6.76 12.95 0.90
N LEU A 71 7.77 12.59 1.69
CA LEU A 71 8.24 13.41 2.79
C LEU A 71 9.28 14.40 2.28
N GLU A 72 9.13 15.68 2.62
CA GLU A 72 10.17 16.68 2.37
C GLU A 72 11.42 16.41 3.22
N ARG A 73 11.22 15.84 4.41
CA ARG A 73 12.29 15.42 5.32
C ARG A 73 11.89 14.17 6.11
N GLY A 74 12.85 13.28 6.35
CA GLY A 74 12.66 12.08 7.16
C GLY A 74 12.38 10.82 6.34
N LYS A 75 11.97 9.75 7.02
CA LYS A 75 11.69 8.44 6.42
C LYS A 75 10.45 7.82 7.07
N PHE A 76 9.67 7.11 6.26
CA PHE A 76 8.64 6.20 6.75
C PHE A 76 9.29 5.01 7.43
N ILE A 77 8.97 4.83 8.71
CA ILE A 77 9.26 3.60 9.44
C ILE A 77 8.37 2.50 8.85
N TRP A 78 8.97 1.35 8.58
CA TRP A 78 8.30 0.27 7.87
C TRP A 78 8.64 -1.06 8.53
N PRO A 79 7.67 -1.97 8.69
CA PRO A 79 7.96 -3.28 9.21
C PRO A 79 8.93 -4.02 8.28
N SER A 80 9.98 -4.59 8.89
CA SER A 80 10.94 -5.45 8.22
C SER A 80 10.67 -6.88 8.66
N VAL A 81 9.68 -7.53 8.03
CA VAL A 81 9.36 -8.94 8.28
C VAL A 81 9.76 -9.78 7.07
N ALA A 82 10.45 -10.89 7.33
CA ALA A 82 10.75 -11.89 6.32
C ALA A 82 9.62 -12.92 6.30
N GLY A 83 8.99 -13.11 5.14
CA GLY A 83 8.09 -14.25 4.87
C GLY A 83 6.65 -14.13 5.35
N GLU A 84 6.39 -13.54 6.51
CA GLU A 84 5.05 -13.56 7.14
C GLU A 84 4.37 -12.18 7.23
N SER A 85 3.03 -12.17 7.20
CA SER A 85 2.21 -10.99 7.45
C SER A 85 2.14 -10.69 8.95
N VAL A 86 2.50 -9.47 9.36
CA VAL A 86 2.39 -9.02 10.75
C VAL A 86 1.20 -8.09 10.90
N THR A 87 0.37 -8.35 11.92
CA THR A 87 -0.67 -7.41 12.34
C THR A 87 -0.03 -6.26 13.10
N ILE A 88 -0.29 -5.03 12.64
CA ILE A 88 0.08 -3.82 13.37
C ILE A 88 -1.16 -3.27 14.07
N SER A 89 -1.06 -2.96 15.36
CA SER A 89 -2.09 -2.22 16.08
C SER A 89 -1.89 -0.71 15.87
N PRO A 90 -2.95 0.10 15.97
CA PRO A 90 -2.80 1.55 16.15
C PRO A 90 -1.83 1.84 17.32
N ALA A 91 -1.06 2.91 17.20
CA ALA A 91 -0.20 3.41 18.27
C ALA A 91 -1.01 4.13 19.34
#